data_AF-A0A2T9Y550-F1
#
_entry.id   AF-A0A2T9Y550-F1
#
_cell.length_a   1.000
_cell.length_b   1.000
_cell.length_c   1.000
_cell.angle_alpha   90.00
_cell.angle_beta   90.00
_cell.angle_gamma   90.00
#
_symmetry.space_group_name_H-M   'P 1'
#
loop_
_entity.id
_entity.type
_entity.pdbx_description
1 polymer ?
#
loop_
_entity_poly.entity_id
_entity_poly.type
_entity_poly.pdbx_seq_one_letter_code
_entity_poly.pdbx_strand_id
1 'polypeptide(L)'
;MRFSLFFVSQLLTFGLCSEESKEDINVFGQSQDGIDIDKQKGRFPDTDIDSVNMVRIGDMYYVPILAGTPPQYILTLPDTQIQTTIFADLLCINCYSGIKIWPKFSNYQSSTFKTIQRVFDRNDRYYSEYGYFGYETVSIGSKTLEKAVLDITTNMTDVPKYFYSGTRYLSTEYLIPNPSLHNVYNTGVLGLGYPLENISNDVFFSRNNSILNFLGEKKFVTIDLREDGGKFSLGLKKNTNETIVWTKPDGNAGFGFKLDSYTFANGILPLTDMTAEVNPRYEEIYMDSDIA
;
A
#
# COMPACT_ATOMS: atom_id res chain seq x y z
N MET A 1 -0.19 -33.50 -18.17
CA MET A 1 0.80 -32.41 -18.01
C MET A 1 1.03 -31.75 -19.37
N ARG A 2 0.28 -30.70 -19.67
CA ARG A 2 0.47 -29.82 -20.82
C ARG A 2 0.02 -28.42 -20.42
N PHE A 3 0.96 -27.47 -20.51
CA PHE A 3 0.70 -26.05 -20.39
C PHE A 3 -0.12 -25.58 -21.60
N SER A 4 -1.00 -24.60 -21.40
CA SER A 4 -1.62 -23.83 -22.46
C SER A 4 -1.71 -22.38 -22.00
N LEU A 5 -0.65 -21.60 -22.26
CA LEU A 5 -0.75 -20.15 -22.33
C LEU A 5 -1.36 -19.81 -23.69
N PHE A 6 -2.50 -19.14 -23.70
CA PHE A 6 -2.97 -18.43 -24.90
C PHE A 6 -2.55 -16.97 -24.80
N PHE A 7 -1.49 -16.64 -25.54
CA PHE A 7 -1.20 -15.27 -25.98
C PHE A 7 -1.92 -15.05 -27.30
N VAL A 8 -2.73 -14.00 -27.40
CA VAL A 8 -3.16 -13.44 -28.69
C VAL A 8 -2.70 -12.00 -28.73
N SER A 9 -1.60 -11.76 -29.43
CA SER A 9 -1.22 -10.44 -29.94
C SER A 9 -1.61 -10.37 -31.41
N GLN A 10 -2.42 -9.39 -31.80
CA GLN A 10 -2.32 -8.77 -33.13
C GLN A 10 -2.99 -7.38 -33.12
N LEU A 11 -2.17 -6.37 -33.41
CA LEU A 11 -2.58 -5.00 -33.70
C LEU A 11 -3.33 -4.92 -35.04
N LEU A 12 -4.35 -4.04 -35.14
CA LEU A 12 -4.45 -2.93 -36.13
C LEU A 12 -5.81 -2.19 -36.05
N THR A 13 -5.79 -1.05 -35.36
CA THR A 13 -6.32 0.29 -35.70
C THR A 13 -7.64 0.55 -36.47
N PHE A 14 -8.41 1.47 -35.85
CA PHE A 14 -9.42 2.45 -36.33
C PHE A 14 -10.87 2.00 -36.61
N GLY A 15 -11.73 2.33 -35.65
CA GLY A 15 -13.14 2.68 -35.84
C GLY A 15 -13.55 3.65 -34.73
N LEU A 16 -13.66 4.94 -35.05
CA LEU A 16 -14.36 5.94 -34.23
C LEU A 16 -15.85 5.58 -34.19
N CYS A 17 -16.42 5.47 -32.99
CA CYS A 17 -17.84 5.60 -32.57
C CYS A 17 -17.98 4.78 -31.27
N SER A 18 -18.57 5.24 -30.18
CA SER A 18 -19.15 6.52 -29.79
C SER A 18 -19.12 6.53 -28.27
N GLU A 19 -19.14 7.71 -27.65
CA GLU A 19 -19.54 7.83 -26.25
C GLU A 19 -20.89 7.13 -26.07
N GLU A 20 -20.91 5.96 -25.43
CA GLU A 20 -22.12 5.40 -24.84
C GLU A 20 -21.95 5.38 -23.33
N SER A 21 -22.70 6.29 -22.74
CA SER A 21 -23.20 6.36 -21.37
C SER A 21 -22.34 5.72 -20.28
N LYS A 22 -21.86 6.59 -19.39
CA LYS A 22 -21.74 6.34 -17.96
C LYS A 22 -23.06 5.80 -17.42
N GLU A 23 -23.31 4.50 -17.56
CA GLU A 23 -24.19 3.79 -16.67
C GLU A 23 -23.33 3.28 -15.52
N ASP A 24 -23.65 3.77 -14.33
CA ASP A 24 -23.00 3.43 -13.09
C ASP A 24 -22.91 1.90 -12.95
N ILE A 25 -21.70 1.35 -13.11
CA ILE A 25 -21.40 -0.02 -12.70
C ILE A 25 -21.46 -0.04 -11.18
N ASN A 26 -22.65 -0.29 -10.65
CA ASN A 26 -22.87 -0.53 -9.23
C ASN A 26 -22.28 -1.91 -8.87
N VAL A 27 -20.99 -1.92 -8.50
CA VAL A 27 -20.30 -3.09 -7.96
C VAL A 27 -20.76 -3.41 -6.52
N PHE A 28 -21.52 -2.51 -5.89
CA PHE A 28 -22.02 -2.70 -4.54
C PHE A 28 -23.49 -3.13 -4.58
N GLY A 29 -23.72 -4.44 -4.34
CA GLY A 29 -25.01 -4.90 -3.86
C GLY A 29 -25.43 -4.05 -2.65
N GLN A 30 -26.68 -3.59 -2.63
CA GLN A 30 -27.22 -2.75 -1.57
C GLN A 30 -26.98 -3.42 -0.21
N SER A 31 -26.03 -2.90 0.58
CA SER A 31 -25.95 -3.30 1.98
C SER A 31 -27.17 -2.72 2.71
N GLN A 32 -28.07 -3.60 3.14
CA GLN A 32 -29.09 -3.28 4.11
C GLN A 32 -28.42 -3.11 5.47
N ASP A 33 -27.80 -1.95 5.66
CA ASP A 33 -27.54 -1.23 6.92
C ASP A 33 -26.47 -0.15 6.65
N GLY A 34 -26.74 0.72 5.68
CA GLY A 34 -25.91 1.89 5.41
C GLY A 34 -25.94 2.83 6.61
N ILE A 35 -24.78 3.09 7.22
CA ILE A 35 -24.64 4.09 8.27
C ILE A 35 -24.90 5.47 7.65
N ASP A 36 -26.00 6.11 8.06
CA ASP A 36 -26.40 7.46 7.64
C ASP A 36 -25.35 8.50 8.05
N ILE A 37 -24.64 9.05 7.05
CA ILE A 37 -23.55 10.01 7.22
C ILE A 37 -24.05 11.34 7.79
N ASP A 38 -25.29 11.76 7.48
CA ASP A 38 -25.80 13.04 7.97
C ASP A 38 -26.02 13.01 9.49
N LYS A 39 -26.24 11.82 10.07
CA LYS A 39 -26.24 11.60 11.52
C LYS A 39 -24.85 11.48 12.14
N GLN A 40 -23.80 11.31 11.33
CA GLN A 40 -22.41 11.18 11.79
C GLN A 40 -21.57 12.46 11.56
N LYS A 41 -22.08 13.49 10.87
CA LYS A 41 -21.39 14.78 10.67
C LYS A 41 -20.94 15.45 11.99
N GLY A 42 -21.71 15.32 13.06
CA GLY A 42 -21.31 15.77 14.40
C GLY A 42 -20.19 14.93 15.04
N ARG A 43 -20.01 13.68 14.58
CA ARG A 43 -19.00 12.72 15.07
C ARG A 43 -17.71 12.76 14.25
N PHE A 44 -17.81 13.11 12.96
CA PHE A 44 -16.69 13.27 12.04
C PHE A 44 -16.77 14.60 11.26
N PRO A 45 -16.61 15.78 11.90
CA PRO A 45 -16.37 17.01 11.16
C PRO A 45 -15.16 16.83 10.22
N ASP A 46 -15.18 17.50 9.07
CA ASP A 46 -14.05 17.66 8.14
C ASP A 46 -12.87 18.25 8.94
N THR A 47 -12.04 17.38 9.52
CA THR A 47 -10.88 17.79 10.33
C THR A 47 -9.76 18.21 9.41
N ASP A 48 -8.97 19.22 9.79
CA ASP A 48 -7.72 19.65 9.14
C ASP A 48 -7.06 18.56 8.28
N ILE A 49 -7.48 18.49 7.02
CA ILE A 49 -7.08 17.44 6.09
C ILE A 49 -5.75 17.88 5.51
N ASP A 50 -4.67 17.27 5.98
CA ASP A 50 -3.41 17.38 5.26
C ASP A 50 -3.45 16.44 4.08
N SER A 51 -3.11 16.96 2.91
CA SER A 51 -3.17 16.21 1.66
C SER A 51 -2.00 16.55 0.78
N VAL A 52 -1.47 15.52 0.13
CA VAL A 52 -0.41 15.65 -0.87
C VAL A 52 -0.94 15.18 -2.22
N ASN A 53 -0.53 15.87 -3.28
CA ASN A 53 -0.71 15.35 -4.62
C ASN A 53 0.20 14.11 -4.73
N MET A 54 -0.37 13.02 -5.21
CA MET A 54 0.41 11.83 -5.53
C MET A 54 1.18 12.08 -6.83
N VAL A 55 2.20 11.26 -7.07
CA VAL A 55 2.96 11.29 -8.32
C VAL A 55 2.58 10.04 -9.10
N ARG A 56 2.08 10.21 -10.32
CA ARG A 56 1.83 9.08 -11.22
C ARG A 56 3.07 8.79 -12.06
N ILE A 57 3.57 7.56 -12.03
CA ILE A 57 4.66 7.09 -12.89
C ILE A 57 4.23 5.76 -13.51
N GLY A 58 4.06 5.75 -14.83
CA GLY A 58 3.35 4.67 -15.50
C GLY A 58 1.93 4.57 -14.98
N ASP A 59 1.54 3.37 -14.56
CA ASP A 59 0.19 3.08 -14.07
C ASP A 59 0.12 3.03 -12.53
N MET A 60 1.19 3.45 -11.87
CA MET A 60 1.33 3.42 -10.42
C MET A 60 1.25 4.82 -9.82
N TYR A 61 0.64 4.93 -8.64
CA TYR A 61 0.51 6.17 -7.87
C TYR A 61 1.37 6.12 -6.61
N TYR A 62 2.23 7.13 -6.44
CA TYR A 62 3.19 7.21 -5.35
C TYR A 62 2.86 8.37 -4.41
N VAL A 63 2.95 8.13 -3.10
CA VAL A 63 2.87 9.16 -2.07
C VAL A 63 4.26 9.76 -1.86
N PRO A 64 4.45 11.07 -2.12
CA PRO A 64 5.71 11.74 -1.81
C PRO A 64 5.84 11.91 -0.30
N ILE A 65 6.99 11.49 0.24
CA ILE A 65 7.33 11.65 1.65
C ILE A 65 8.74 12.25 1.78
N LEU A 66 8.99 12.91 2.89
CA LEU A 66 10.33 13.30 3.32
C LEU A 66 10.71 12.45 4.53
N ALA A 67 11.89 11.83 4.53
CA ALA A 67 12.38 11.05 5.65
C ALA A 67 13.78 11.52 6.10
N GLY A 68 14.00 11.56 7.40
CA GLY A 68 15.29 11.87 8.00
C GLY A 68 15.61 13.35 8.19
N THR A 69 16.77 13.59 8.81
CA THR A 69 17.31 14.93 9.08
C THR A 69 18.80 15.00 8.69
N PRO A 70 19.17 15.68 7.59
CA PRO A 70 18.31 16.49 6.71
C PRO A 70 17.27 15.65 5.94
N PRO A 71 16.14 16.26 5.51
CA PRO A 71 15.08 15.56 4.79
C PRO A 71 15.53 14.96 3.46
N GLN A 72 15.20 13.70 3.24
CA GLN A 72 15.46 12.94 2.02
C GLN A 72 14.12 12.62 1.33
N TYR A 73 13.99 12.95 0.04
CA TYR A 73 12.75 12.79 -0.70
C TYR A 73 12.59 11.35 -1.22
N ILE A 74 11.47 10.72 -0.86
CA ILE A 74 11.14 9.33 -1.20
C ILE A 74 9.74 9.30 -1.80
N LEU A 75 9.61 8.61 -2.94
CA LEU A 75 8.33 8.24 -3.54
C LEU A 75 7.94 6.84 -3.07
N THR A 76 6.83 6.77 -2.34
CA THR A 76 6.38 5.52 -1.71
C THR A 76 5.12 4.96 -2.32
N LEU A 77 5.07 3.64 -2.54
CA LEU A 77 3.83 2.95 -2.88
C LEU A 77 2.97 2.76 -1.62
N PRO A 78 1.73 3.27 -1.58
CA PRO A 78 0.82 2.99 -0.48
C PRO A 78 0.42 1.51 -0.50
N ASP A 79 0.47 0.84 0.64
CA ASP A 79 0.17 -0.59 0.74
C ASP A 79 -0.63 -0.90 2.00
N THR A 80 -1.87 -1.35 1.81
CA THR A 80 -2.82 -1.67 2.89
C THR A 80 -2.62 -3.06 3.50
N GLN A 81 -1.77 -3.90 2.92
CA GLN A 81 -1.50 -5.26 3.41
C GLN A 81 -0.28 -5.32 4.34
N ILE A 82 0.51 -4.25 4.41
CA ILE A 82 1.66 -4.17 5.34
C ILE A 82 1.56 -2.95 6.24
N GLN A 83 2.01 -3.11 7.48
CA GLN A 83 2.06 -2.00 8.44
C GLN A 83 3.41 -1.27 8.39
N THR A 84 4.49 -2.02 8.21
CA THR A 84 5.84 -1.49 8.22
C THR A 84 6.11 -0.74 6.93
N THR A 85 6.60 0.50 7.07
CA THR A 85 7.12 1.28 5.95
C THR A 85 8.53 0.81 5.60
N ILE A 86 8.83 0.63 4.32
CA ILE A 86 10.08 0.03 3.85
C ILE A 86 10.82 1.03 2.97
N PHE A 87 12.09 1.26 3.24
CA PHE A 87 13.01 2.05 2.41
C PHE A 87 14.17 1.18 1.92
N ALA A 88 14.76 1.57 0.79
CA ALA A 88 16.05 1.07 0.33
C ALA A 88 17.12 2.13 0.59
N ASP A 89 18.14 1.75 1.37
CA ASP A 89 19.29 2.61 1.64
C ASP A 89 20.12 2.80 0.37
N LEU A 90 20.79 3.95 0.22
CA LEU A 90 21.75 4.27 -0.83
C LEU A 90 22.87 3.22 -0.94
N LEU A 91 23.21 2.53 0.14
CA LEU A 91 24.14 1.41 0.15
C LEU A 91 23.58 0.14 -0.51
N CYS A 92 22.26 0.05 -0.70
CA CYS A 92 21.61 -1.09 -1.30
C CYS A 92 21.62 -1.08 -2.83
N ILE A 93 22.81 -1.17 -3.43
CA ILE A 93 23.03 -1.04 -4.88
C ILE A 93 22.13 -2.00 -5.71
N ASN A 94 21.82 -3.18 -5.17
CA ASN A 94 21.03 -4.21 -5.85
C ASN A 94 19.57 -4.30 -5.37
N CYS A 95 19.07 -3.36 -4.57
CA CYS A 95 17.66 -3.39 -4.12
C CYS A 95 16.68 -3.34 -5.29
N TYR A 96 17.00 -2.62 -6.38
CA TYR A 96 16.12 -2.59 -7.54
C TYR A 96 16.06 -3.93 -8.29
N SER A 97 17.19 -4.61 -8.46
CA SER A 97 17.20 -5.90 -9.14
C SER A 97 16.51 -6.98 -8.29
N GLY A 98 16.77 -7.01 -6.98
CA GLY A 98 16.26 -8.04 -6.08
C GLY A 98 14.81 -7.85 -5.60
N ILE A 99 14.45 -6.64 -5.16
CA ILE A 99 13.13 -6.35 -4.54
C ILE A 99 12.40 -5.15 -5.17
N LYS A 100 12.93 -4.61 -6.27
CA LYS A 100 12.27 -3.59 -7.10
C LYS A 100 12.03 -2.27 -6.37
N ILE A 101 12.92 -1.94 -5.43
CA ILE A 101 12.99 -0.65 -4.75
C ILE A 101 14.29 0.05 -5.15
N TRP A 102 14.18 1.27 -5.68
CA TRP A 102 15.30 2.14 -5.97
C TRP A 102 15.84 2.77 -4.68
N PRO A 103 17.15 2.65 -4.42
CA PRO A 103 17.81 3.32 -3.31
C PRO A 103 17.66 4.84 -3.35
N LYS A 104 17.09 5.42 -2.29
CA LYS A 104 16.92 6.88 -2.16
C LYS A 104 17.09 7.42 -0.75
N PHE A 105 17.00 6.56 0.25
CA PHE A 105 17.17 6.91 1.65
C PHE A 105 18.57 6.56 2.11
N SER A 106 19.10 7.23 3.13
CA SER A 106 20.29 6.76 3.84
C SER A 106 20.13 7.03 5.32
N ASN A 107 20.14 5.98 6.12
CA ASN A 107 20.05 6.14 7.58
C ASN A 107 21.31 6.82 8.15
N TYR A 108 22.49 6.60 7.57
CA TYR A 108 23.74 7.21 7.99
C TYR A 108 23.78 8.72 7.76
N GLN A 109 22.99 9.21 6.80
CA GLN A 109 22.85 10.64 6.53
C GLN A 109 21.74 11.28 7.37
N SER A 110 20.96 10.50 8.11
CA SER A 110 19.88 10.99 8.95
C SER A 110 20.28 11.02 10.43
N SER A 111 20.32 12.21 11.00
CA SER A 111 20.56 12.41 12.44
C SER A 111 19.39 11.98 13.34
N THR A 112 18.22 11.70 12.76
CA THR A 112 17.01 11.28 13.49
C THR A 112 16.73 9.79 13.43
N PHE A 113 17.47 9.04 12.61
CA PHE A 113 17.31 7.58 12.54
C PHE A 113 17.79 6.93 13.84
N LYS A 114 16.93 6.12 14.45
CA LYS A 114 17.24 5.37 15.67
C LYS A 114 17.03 3.88 15.44
N THR A 115 18.13 3.16 15.27
CA THR A 115 18.12 1.70 15.15
C THR A 115 17.54 1.06 16.40
N ILE A 116 16.51 0.23 16.23
CA ILE A 116 15.95 -0.63 17.28
C ILE A 116 16.58 -2.02 17.16
N GLN A 117 16.65 -2.55 15.93
CA GLN A 117 17.17 -3.89 15.69
C GLN A 117 17.78 -4.03 14.28
N ARG A 118 18.74 -4.95 14.16
CA ARG A 118 19.30 -5.42 12.88
C ARG A 118 18.40 -6.49 12.27
N VAL A 119 18.30 -6.50 10.95
CA VAL A 119 17.53 -7.53 10.22
C VAL A 119 18.43 -8.45 9.41
N PHE A 120 18.03 -9.71 9.31
CA PHE A 120 18.81 -10.80 8.72
C PHE A 120 18.00 -11.53 7.64
N ASP A 121 18.62 -12.30 6.76
CA ASP A 121 17.91 -13.12 5.75
C ASP A 121 17.30 -14.41 6.31
N ARG A 122 17.65 -14.75 7.56
CA ARG A 122 17.22 -15.97 8.26
C ARG A 122 16.94 -15.67 9.73
N ASN A 123 16.23 -16.57 10.39
CA ASN A 123 15.90 -16.53 11.83
C ASN A 123 17.13 -16.78 12.74
N ASP A 124 18.33 -16.36 12.34
CA ASP A 124 19.54 -16.51 13.14
C ASP A 124 20.48 -15.32 12.91
N ARG A 125 21.02 -14.80 14.01
CA ARG A 125 21.87 -13.60 14.07
C ARG A 125 23.30 -13.84 13.59
N TYR A 126 23.67 -15.09 13.29
CA TYR A 126 24.98 -15.44 12.73
C TYR A 126 25.08 -15.27 11.20
N TYR A 127 23.97 -14.91 10.54
CA TYR A 127 23.94 -14.66 9.10
C TYR A 127 24.18 -13.20 8.73
N SER A 128 24.28 -12.94 7.43
CA SER A 128 24.49 -11.60 6.88
C SER A 128 23.38 -10.65 7.35
N GLU A 129 23.80 -9.47 7.80
CA GLU A 129 22.91 -8.34 8.11
C GLU A 129 22.50 -7.67 6.79
N TYR A 130 21.20 -7.42 6.61
CA TYR A 130 20.65 -6.84 5.38
C TYR A 130 19.97 -5.49 5.59
N GLY A 131 19.97 -4.96 6.81
CA GLY A 131 19.30 -3.71 7.11
C GLY A 131 19.08 -3.46 8.59
N TYR A 132 18.34 -2.39 8.84
CA TYR A 132 17.97 -1.93 10.16
C TYR A 132 16.47 -1.69 10.23
N PHE A 133 15.86 -2.20 11.29
CA PHE A 133 14.55 -1.75 11.72
C PHE A 133 14.73 -0.67 12.79
N GLY A 134 14.11 0.48 12.60
CA GLY A 134 14.32 1.64 13.47
C GLY A 134 13.21 2.68 13.37
N TYR A 135 13.28 3.68 14.24
CA TYR A 135 12.42 4.87 14.15
C TYR A 135 13.07 5.92 13.28
N GLU A 136 12.27 6.58 12.45
CA GLU A 136 12.69 7.71 11.64
C GLU A 136 11.62 8.81 11.65
N THR A 137 12.05 10.06 11.56
CA THR A 137 11.20 11.22 11.31
C THR A 137 10.77 11.23 9.85
N VAL A 138 9.47 11.09 9.61
CA VAL A 138 8.84 11.11 8.29
C VAL A 138 7.85 12.26 8.22
N SER A 139 7.82 12.96 7.10
CA SER A 139 6.84 14.00 6.81
C SER A 139 6.04 13.66 5.56
N ILE A 140 4.72 13.85 5.63
CA ILE A 140 3.79 13.73 4.51
C ILE A 140 2.94 15.00 4.53
N GLY A 141 3.13 15.84 3.51
CA GLY A 141 2.54 17.18 3.50
C GLY A 141 3.14 18.06 4.59
N SER A 142 2.28 18.72 5.36
CA SER A 142 2.61 19.49 6.56
C SER A 142 2.76 18.67 7.85
N LYS A 143 2.33 17.40 7.87
CA LYS A 143 2.46 16.52 9.05
C LYS A 143 3.84 15.88 9.08
N THR A 144 4.51 16.00 10.23
CA THR A 144 5.77 15.33 10.55
C THR A 144 5.56 14.43 11.77
N LEU A 145 6.09 13.21 11.71
CA LEU A 145 5.95 12.21 12.77
C LEU A 145 7.16 11.27 12.83
N GLU A 146 7.49 10.78 14.02
CA GLU A 146 8.45 9.68 14.20
C GLU A 146 7.69 8.36 14.02
N LYS A 147 8.13 7.49 13.11
CA LYS A 147 7.54 6.15 12.92
C LYS A 147 8.58 5.09 12.64
N ALA A 148 8.17 3.84 12.86
CA ALA A 148 9.01 2.70 12.55
C ALA A 148 9.11 2.48 11.04
N VAL A 149 10.33 2.20 10.59
CA VAL A 149 10.68 1.89 9.20
C VAL A 149 11.64 0.71 9.17
N LEU A 150 11.53 -0.12 8.13
CA LEU A 150 12.57 -1.04 7.72
C LEU A 150 13.43 -0.34 6.67
N ASP A 151 14.71 -0.20 6.96
CA ASP A 151 15.72 0.30 6.03
C ASP A 151 16.62 -0.84 5.57
N ILE A 152 16.64 -1.13 4.27
CA ILE A 152 17.38 -2.25 3.67
C ILE A 152 18.74 -1.73 3.17
N THR A 153 19.85 -2.24 3.73
CA THR A 153 21.21 -1.67 3.57
C THR A 153 22.22 -2.61 2.92
N THR A 154 21.78 -3.59 2.13
CA THR A 154 22.68 -4.66 1.62
C THR A 154 23.41 -4.34 0.31
N ASN A 155 24.72 -4.53 0.27
CA ASN A 155 25.50 -4.44 -0.98
C ASN A 155 25.59 -5.78 -1.74
N MET A 156 24.93 -6.83 -1.26
CA MET A 156 24.98 -8.16 -1.88
C MET A 156 24.17 -8.19 -3.19
N THR A 157 24.57 -9.03 -4.13
CA THR A 157 23.85 -9.22 -5.40
C THR A 157 22.47 -9.82 -5.20
N ASP A 158 22.38 -10.78 -4.26
CA ASP A 158 21.14 -11.48 -3.94
C ASP A 158 20.47 -10.84 -2.72
N VAL A 159 19.68 -9.80 -2.97
CA VAL A 159 18.86 -9.19 -1.91
C VAL A 159 17.79 -10.19 -1.47
N PRO A 160 17.70 -10.52 -0.17
CA PRO A 160 16.73 -11.49 0.32
C PRO A 160 15.32 -10.93 0.17
N LYS A 161 14.36 -11.84 0.03
CA LYS A 161 12.93 -11.50 -0.01
C LYS A 161 12.24 -11.60 1.35
N TYR A 162 12.99 -11.98 2.37
CA TYR A 162 12.50 -12.19 3.72
C TYR A 162 13.49 -11.56 4.69
N PHE A 163 13.02 -10.63 5.51
CA PHE A 163 13.82 -9.91 6.48
C PHE A 163 13.38 -10.31 7.88
N TYR A 164 14.27 -10.97 8.61
CA TYR A 164 14.02 -11.55 9.93
C TYR A 164 14.47 -10.62 11.04
N SER A 165 13.66 -10.56 12.08
CA SER A 165 13.92 -9.92 13.35
C SER A 165 13.56 -10.90 14.47
N GLY A 166 14.56 -11.68 14.91
CA GLY A 166 14.29 -12.88 15.70
C GLY A 166 13.48 -13.88 14.88
N THR A 167 12.42 -14.44 15.47
CA THR A 167 11.56 -15.48 14.85
C THR A 167 10.50 -14.95 13.89
N ARG A 168 10.43 -13.64 13.72
CA ARG A 168 9.45 -12.96 12.88
C ARG A 168 10.12 -12.45 11.62
N TYR A 169 9.37 -12.38 10.52
CA TYR A 169 9.89 -11.89 9.27
C TYR A 169 8.88 -11.02 8.54
N LEU A 170 9.40 -10.06 7.77
CA LEU A 170 8.65 -9.33 6.76
C LEU A 170 9.04 -9.92 5.39
N SER A 171 8.05 -10.39 4.63
CA SER A 171 8.27 -10.73 3.21
C SER A 171 8.28 -9.46 2.38
N THR A 172 9.03 -9.44 1.29
CA THR A 172 9.00 -8.43 0.23
C THR A 172 8.74 -9.07 -1.14
N GLU A 173 8.37 -10.36 -1.18
CA GLU A 173 8.09 -11.06 -2.44
C GLU A 173 6.97 -10.40 -3.24
N TYR A 174 5.95 -9.88 -2.54
CA TYR A 174 4.82 -9.17 -3.12
C TYR A 174 5.20 -7.82 -3.75
N LEU A 175 6.40 -7.29 -3.48
CA LEU A 175 6.91 -6.05 -4.08
C LEU A 175 7.54 -6.29 -5.44
N ILE A 176 7.83 -7.53 -5.79
CA ILE A 176 8.34 -7.89 -7.11
C ILE A 176 7.12 -7.82 -8.04
N PRO A 177 7.03 -6.81 -8.91
CA PRO A 177 5.90 -6.66 -9.80
C PRO A 177 5.75 -7.89 -10.69
N ASN A 178 4.54 -8.13 -11.18
CA ASN A 178 4.32 -8.99 -12.32
C ASN A 178 5.34 -8.58 -13.43
N PRO A 179 6.10 -9.51 -14.03
CA PRO A 179 7.11 -9.19 -15.04
C PRO A 179 6.60 -8.36 -16.24
N SER A 180 5.29 -8.20 -16.42
CA SER A 180 4.65 -7.28 -17.38
C SER A 180 4.73 -5.79 -17.00
N LEU A 181 4.96 -5.46 -15.73
CA LEU A 181 5.05 -4.08 -15.23
C LEU A 181 6.44 -3.50 -15.53
N HIS A 182 6.60 -2.98 -16.74
CA HIS A 182 7.78 -2.25 -17.15
C HIS A 182 7.82 -0.87 -16.45
N ASN A 183 8.95 -0.53 -15.82
CA ASN A 183 9.27 0.80 -15.24
C ASN A 183 8.61 1.16 -13.89
N VAL A 184 8.70 0.27 -12.90
CA VAL A 184 8.34 0.62 -11.52
C VAL A 184 9.42 1.55 -10.92
N TYR A 185 9.09 2.83 -10.76
CA TYR A 185 9.91 3.83 -10.06
C TYR A 185 9.57 3.83 -8.56
N ASN A 186 9.61 2.67 -7.94
CA ASN A 186 9.35 2.54 -6.51
C ASN A 186 10.63 2.84 -5.73
N THR A 187 10.58 3.79 -4.79
CA THR A 187 11.73 4.12 -3.92
C THR A 187 11.45 3.79 -2.44
N GLY A 188 10.26 3.27 -2.13
CA GLY A 188 9.88 2.78 -0.82
C GLY A 188 8.41 2.35 -0.75
N VAL A 189 8.00 1.70 0.33
CA VAL A 189 6.62 1.25 0.52
C VAL A 189 6.06 1.92 1.76
N LEU A 190 4.93 2.60 1.62
CA LEU A 190 4.21 3.20 2.72
C LEU A 190 3.20 2.19 3.28
N GLY A 191 3.57 1.54 4.37
CA GLY A 191 2.68 0.62 5.08
C GLY A 191 1.47 1.34 5.70
N LEU A 192 0.28 0.98 5.24
CA LEU A 192 -1.03 1.48 5.67
C LEU A 192 -1.86 0.42 6.40
N GLY A 193 -1.38 -0.82 6.50
CA GLY A 193 -2.13 -1.93 7.08
C GLY A 193 -2.62 -1.68 8.49
N TYR A 194 -3.70 -2.39 8.85
CA TYR A 194 -4.33 -2.29 10.16
C TYR A 194 -3.33 -2.59 11.27
N PRO A 195 -3.30 -1.81 12.36
CA PRO A 195 -2.49 -2.16 13.51
C PRO A 195 -3.03 -3.44 14.17
N LEU A 196 -2.17 -4.46 14.32
CA LEU A 196 -2.58 -5.71 14.95
C LEU A 196 -2.56 -5.54 16.47
N GLU A 197 -3.74 -5.63 17.10
CA GLU A 197 -3.93 -5.27 18.53
C GLU A 197 -3.23 -6.23 19.52
N ASN A 198 -2.88 -7.45 19.09
CA ASN A 198 -2.36 -8.51 19.96
C ASN A 198 -0.86 -8.80 19.81
N ILE A 199 -0.11 -7.95 19.09
CA ILE A 199 1.30 -8.23 18.79
C ILE A 199 2.23 -7.12 19.28
N SER A 200 2.21 -6.87 20.59
CA SER A 200 3.04 -5.83 21.23
C SER A 200 4.55 -6.05 21.07
N ASN A 201 4.98 -7.30 20.84
CA ASN A 201 6.39 -7.69 20.82
C ASN A 201 6.92 -8.04 19.43
N ASP A 202 6.11 -7.87 18.36
CA ASP A 202 6.60 -8.08 17.00
C ASP A 202 7.10 -6.79 16.41
N VAL A 203 8.36 -6.84 15.98
CA VAL A 203 9.08 -5.69 15.49
C VAL A 203 8.43 -5.16 14.20
N PHE A 204 8.00 -6.02 13.27
CA PHE A 204 7.42 -5.59 11.99
C PHE A 204 5.90 -5.38 12.04
N PHE A 205 5.22 -6.03 12.98
CA PHE A 205 3.75 -6.05 13.04
C PHE A 205 3.18 -5.42 14.32
N SER A 206 4.00 -4.61 15.00
CA SER A 206 3.56 -3.85 16.17
C SER A 206 2.55 -2.77 15.76
N ARG A 207 1.59 -2.54 16.67
CA ARG A 207 0.66 -1.41 16.61
C ARG A 207 1.38 -0.10 16.28
N ASN A 208 2.60 0.14 16.79
CA ASN A 208 3.29 1.41 16.60
C ASN A 208 3.83 1.64 15.17
N ASN A 209 3.71 0.66 14.27
CA ASN A 209 4.28 0.76 12.91
C ASN A 209 3.31 1.41 11.90
N SER A 210 2.00 1.22 12.10
CA SER A 210 0.98 1.72 11.17
C SER A 210 0.84 3.24 11.26
N ILE A 211 0.86 3.91 10.10
CA ILE A 211 0.65 5.37 10.03
C ILE A 211 -0.69 5.81 10.65
N LEU A 212 -1.68 4.93 10.64
CA LEU A 212 -3.02 5.19 11.15
C LEU A 212 -3.04 5.55 12.64
N ASN A 213 -2.09 5.02 13.43
CA ASN A 213 -2.04 5.32 14.85
C ASN A 213 -1.53 6.73 15.17
N PHE A 214 -0.96 7.42 14.19
CA PHE A 214 -0.44 8.78 14.34
C PHE A 214 -1.46 9.85 13.91
N LEU A 215 -2.62 9.44 13.40
CA LEU A 215 -3.70 10.34 12.96
C LEU A 215 -4.61 10.81 14.12
N GLY A 216 -4.22 10.54 15.37
CA GLY A 216 -5.00 10.91 16.55
C GLY A 216 -6.26 10.06 16.71
N GLU A 217 -7.35 10.67 17.20
CA GLU A 217 -8.61 9.97 17.47
C GLU A 217 -9.34 9.53 16.18
N LYS A 218 -9.04 10.17 15.05
CA LYS A 218 -9.66 9.88 13.74
C LYS A 218 -8.65 9.26 12.79
N LYS A 219 -8.63 7.92 12.75
CA LYS A 219 -7.63 7.13 12.00
C LYS A 219 -8.05 6.85 10.56
N PHE A 220 -8.20 7.90 9.75
CA PHE A 220 -8.61 7.78 8.35
C PHE A 220 -7.49 8.18 7.39
N VAL A 221 -7.30 7.39 6.36
CA VAL A 221 -6.55 7.77 5.16
C VAL A 221 -7.52 7.75 4.00
N THR A 222 -7.51 8.82 3.20
CA THR A 222 -8.29 8.87 1.95
C THR A 222 -7.34 8.87 0.77
N ILE A 223 -7.60 7.99 -0.20
CA ILE A 223 -6.85 7.90 -1.46
C ILE A 223 -7.87 8.14 -2.56
N ASP A 224 -7.67 9.22 -3.31
CA ASP A 224 -8.51 9.58 -4.45
C ASP A 224 -7.66 9.50 -5.73
N LEU A 225 -7.94 8.50 -6.57
CA LEU A 225 -7.19 8.24 -7.80
C LEU A 225 -7.91 8.75 -9.06
N ARG A 226 -8.97 9.55 -8.92
CA ARG A 226 -9.79 10.01 -10.06
C ARG A 226 -9.19 11.20 -10.78
N GLU A 227 -8.46 12.05 -10.06
CA GLU A 227 -7.73 13.19 -10.63
C GLU A 227 -6.40 12.71 -11.23
N ASP A 228 -5.96 13.35 -12.32
CA ASP A 228 -4.64 13.05 -12.89
C ASP A 228 -3.54 13.34 -11.87
N GLY A 229 -2.74 12.32 -11.56
CA GLY A 229 -1.75 12.35 -10.48
C GLY A 229 -2.25 11.87 -9.12
N GLY A 230 -3.55 11.82 -8.86
CA GLY A 230 -4.14 11.32 -7.61
C GLY A 230 -3.86 12.17 -6.36
N LYS A 231 -4.56 11.86 -5.26
CA LYS A 231 -4.45 12.60 -4.00
C LYS A 231 -4.47 11.67 -2.79
N PHE A 232 -3.50 11.84 -1.90
CA PHE A 232 -3.37 11.11 -0.64
C PHE A 232 -3.63 12.07 0.53
N SER A 233 -4.55 11.71 1.42
CA SER A 233 -4.96 12.57 2.54
C SER A 233 -4.87 11.84 3.87
N LEU A 234 -4.25 12.51 4.85
CA LEU A 234 -4.22 12.09 6.25
C LEU A 234 -5.49 12.63 6.94
N GLY A 235 -6.60 11.93 6.72
CA GLY A 235 -7.92 12.28 7.22
C GLY A 235 -9.01 11.78 6.27
N LEU A 236 -10.27 11.97 6.67
CA LEU A 236 -11.42 11.70 5.82
C LEU A 236 -11.67 12.91 4.92
N LYS A 237 -11.45 12.77 3.60
CA LYS A 237 -11.80 13.79 2.62
C LYS A 237 -13.08 13.39 1.90
N LYS A 238 -14.13 14.20 2.05
CA LYS A 238 -15.39 14.05 1.32
C LYS A 238 -15.50 15.13 0.25
N ASN A 239 -15.72 14.74 -1.00
CA ASN A 239 -16.24 15.70 -1.98
C ASN A 239 -17.73 15.92 -1.71
N THR A 240 -18.18 17.17 -1.79
CA THR A 240 -19.49 17.62 -1.28
C THR A 240 -20.70 16.86 -1.85
N ASN A 241 -20.54 16.15 -2.99
CA ASN A 241 -21.62 15.48 -3.71
C ASN A 241 -21.59 13.95 -3.62
N GLU A 242 -20.67 13.35 -2.86
CA GLU A 242 -20.49 11.89 -2.82
C GLU A 242 -21.22 11.23 -1.63
N THR A 243 -21.76 10.05 -1.87
CA THR A 243 -22.25 9.15 -0.83
C THR A 243 -21.15 8.15 -0.49
N ILE A 244 -20.73 8.09 0.78
CA ILE A 244 -19.74 7.12 1.25
C ILE A 244 -20.48 5.88 1.76
N VAL A 245 -20.27 4.74 1.13
CA VAL A 245 -20.78 3.46 1.64
C VAL A 245 -19.73 2.87 2.56
N TRP A 246 -20.09 2.68 3.83
CA TRP A 246 -19.22 2.04 4.81
C TRP A 246 -19.47 0.54 4.82
N THR A 247 -18.39 -0.24 4.73
CA THR A 247 -18.43 -1.70 4.92
C THR A 247 -17.59 -2.10 6.11
N LYS A 248 -17.96 -3.20 6.76
CA LYS A 248 -17.18 -3.77 7.85
C LYS A 248 -16.01 -4.57 7.26
N PRO A 249 -14.79 -4.41 7.79
CA PRO A 249 -13.68 -5.25 7.37
C PRO A 249 -13.93 -6.71 7.79
N ASP A 250 -13.44 -7.66 6.99
CA ASP A 250 -13.59 -9.11 7.22
C ASP A 250 -12.67 -9.66 8.35
N GLY A 251 -12.04 -8.77 9.12
CA GLY A 251 -11.27 -9.12 10.34
C GLY A 251 -9.89 -9.74 10.09
N ASN A 252 -9.54 -10.07 8.85
CA ASN A 252 -8.21 -10.53 8.47
C ASN A 252 -7.24 -9.35 8.27
N ALA A 253 -5.93 -9.62 8.30
CA ALA A 253 -4.89 -8.62 8.17
C ALA A 253 -4.90 -7.96 6.77
N GLY A 254 -5.61 -6.84 6.63
CA GLY A 254 -5.75 -6.13 5.36
C GLY A 254 -7.03 -5.30 5.32
N PHE A 255 -7.18 -4.48 4.29
CA PHE A 255 -8.41 -3.71 4.04
C PHE A 255 -9.37 -4.55 3.19
N GLY A 256 -9.71 -5.72 3.71
CA GLY A 256 -10.57 -6.71 3.09
C GLY A 256 -12.03 -6.59 3.50
N PHE A 257 -12.96 -6.83 2.58
CA PHE A 257 -14.40 -6.94 2.86
C PHE A 257 -15.05 -8.06 2.05
N LYS A 258 -16.15 -8.61 2.55
CA LYS A 258 -16.88 -9.70 1.88
C LYS A 258 -17.56 -9.21 0.61
N LEU A 259 -17.47 -10.01 -0.45
CA LEU A 259 -18.20 -9.84 -1.70
C LEU A 259 -19.34 -10.86 -1.79
N ASP A 260 -20.55 -10.35 -2.00
CA ASP A 260 -21.75 -11.20 -2.16
C ASP A 260 -21.98 -11.59 -3.63
N SER A 261 -21.60 -10.73 -4.57
CA SER A 261 -21.76 -10.98 -6.00
C SER A 261 -20.83 -10.12 -6.84
N TYR A 262 -20.63 -10.56 -8.09
CA TYR A 262 -20.00 -9.78 -9.13
C TYR A 262 -20.97 -9.61 -10.30
N THR A 263 -21.22 -8.37 -10.71
CA THR A 263 -22.11 -8.08 -11.84
C THR A 263 -21.28 -7.79 -13.08
N PHE A 264 -21.55 -8.54 -14.15
CA PHE A 264 -21.01 -8.32 -15.48
C PHE A 264 -22.13 -7.85 -16.42
N ALA A 265 -21.77 -7.36 -17.61
CA ALA A 265 -22.74 -6.77 -18.55
C ALA A 265 -23.94 -7.68 -18.86
N ASN A 266 -23.75 -9.00 -18.80
CA ASN A 266 -24.75 -10.00 -19.19
C ASN A 266 -25.26 -10.87 -18.02
N GLY A 267 -25.02 -10.48 -16.76
CA GLY A 267 -25.49 -11.28 -15.62
C GLY A 267 -24.83 -10.97 -14.29
N ILE A 268 -25.22 -11.75 -13.28
CA ILE A 268 -24.75 -11.64 -11.91
C ILE A 268 -24.19 -13.00 -11.51
N LEU A 269 -22.93 -13.02 -11.04
CA LEU A 269 -22.30 -14.18 -10.43
C LEU A 269 -22.45 -14.05 -8.91
N PRO A 270 -23.25 -14.88 -8.25
CA PRO A 270 -23.23 -14.96 -6.79
C PRO A 270 -21.88 -15.51 -6.33
N LEU A 271 -21.28 -14.86 -5.34
CA LEU A 271 -20.01 -15.23 -4.75
C LEU A 271 -20.27 -15.83 -3.37
N THR A 272 -19.57 -16.91 -3.02
CA THR A 272 -19.68 -17.54 -1.70
C THR A 272 -18.33 -17.48 -1.03
N ASP A 273 -18.29 -16.93 0.18
CA ASP A 273 -17.09 -16.81 1.02
C ASP A 273 -15.90 -16.14 0.32
N MET A 274 -16.17 -15.15 -0.54
CA MET A 274 -15.13 -14.36 -1.21
C MET A 274 -14.86 -13.04 -0.47
N THR A 275 -13.59 -12.73 -0.28
CA THR A 275 -13.13 -11.46 0.30
C THR A 275 -12.35 -10.67 -0.73
N ALA A 276 -12.70 -9.41 -0.93
CA ALA A 276 -11.95 -8.46 -1.74
C ALA A 276 -11.02 -7.63 -0.86
N GLU A 277 -9.73 -7.64 -1.18
CA GLU A 277 -8.74 -6.78 -0.56
C GLU A 277 -8.58 -5.48 -1.35
N VAL A 278 -8.77 -4.34 -0.69
CA VAL A 278 -8.50 -3.03 -1.29
C VAL A 278 -7.04 -2.67 -1.06
N ASN A 279 -6.23 -2.73 -2.11
CA ASN A 279 -4.83 -2.33 -2.02
C ASN A 279 -4.43 -1.44 -3.21
N PRO A 280 -4.14 -0.13 -2.98
CA PRO A 280 -3.80 0.83 -4.02
C PRO A 280 -2.44 0.57 -4.68
N ARG A 281 -1.67 -0.40 -4.19
CA ARG A 281 -0.45 -0.87 -4.87
C ARG A 281 -0.77 -1.61 -6.18
N TYR A 282 -1.90 -2.28 -6.29
CA TYR A 282 -2.20 -3.05 -7.50
C TYR A 282 -2.83 -2.16 -8.56
N GLU A 283 -2.31 -2.27 -9.79
CA GLU A 283 -2.88 -1.60 -10.96
C GLU A 283 -4.20 -2.25 -11.37
N GLU A 284 -4.24 -3.58 -11.37
CA GLU A 284 -5.36 -4.37 -11.85
C GLU A 284 -6.17 -4.97 -10.71
N ILE A 285 -7.41 -5.34 -11.05
CA ILE A 285 -8.26 -6.17 -10.18
C ILE A 285 -7.90 -7.63 -10.45
N TYR A 286 -7.40 -8.31 -9.42
CA TYR A 286 -7.13 -9.74 -9.48
C TYR A 286 -8.30 -10.53 -8.90
N MET A 287 -8.72 -11.57 -9.62
CA MET A 287 -9.75 -12.51 -9.18
C MET A 287 -9.20 -13.93 -9.25
N ASP A 288 -9.74 -14.81 -8.42
CA ASP A 288 -9.34 -16.23 -8.42
C ASP A 288 -9.63 -16.86 -9.80
N SER A 289 -8.77 -17.76 -10.26
CA SER A 289 -8.89 -18.36 -11.59
C SER A 289 -10.16 -19.19 -11.75
N ASP A 290 -10.74 -19.65 -10.63
CA ASP A 290 -11.99 -20.41 -10.62
C ASP A 290 -13.22 -19.50 -10.82
N ILE A 291 -13.04 -18.18 -10.82
CA ILE A 291 -14.08 -17.15 -10.99
C ILE A 291 -13.93 -16.43 -12.34
N ALA A 292 -12.71 -16.34 -12.87
CA ALA A 292 -12.34 -15.61 -14.09
C ALA A 292 -12.76 -16.28 -15.41
#